data_AF-A0A9D2TPN3-F1
#
_entry.id   AF-A0A9D2TPN3-F1
#
_cell.length_a   1.000
_cell.length_b   1.000
_cell.length_c   1.000
_cell.angle_alpha   90.00
_cell.angle_beta   90.00
_cell.angle_gamma   90.00
#
_symmetry.space_group_name_H-M   'P 1'
#
loop_
_entity.id
_entity.type
_entity.pdbx_description
1 polymer ?
#
loop_
_entity_poly.entity_id
_entity_poly.type
_entity_poly.pdbx_seq_one_letter_code
_entity_poly.pdbx_strand_id
1 'polypeptide(L)'
;MQPDQHNADHQHPGQQSPAPGDWQVTEVPRPYHDAFPKDQRPRLRPAWDVFTWTYILLTLGGLALAAFVMIGYLVFPGPAVIALSLGIGAVYLALVWFGMSRLLIYRGTPMLLAFAAIVWGGTGALLIGVSPTAGHLMELAHDLGVPEISMSLGGAYTEELAKGLGVWLLLQIGRTWWNRPWHGLVAGMLVGLGFEVFENVMYAAMLAVIHPASDVSGVLDIWIMRTVFGPFMHVIFSGLVGYGIGVAVFGRGLSRTRRLGWILCCGFAGFFFHACWNLIMDSVAAQLTVYAVSWSAAAALLVTAIVRSTREARPAARVGAYPVVSIYRKVPEPLPIGHLPGLPGQPAQQGWQGQPAQQSWQAAPPQPQAGHLPESFGRPHRDAHPPERPTTWPSERPTTWRSENPNDPEEFGPR
;
A
#
# COMPACT_ATOMS: atom_id res chain seq x y z
N MET A 1 45.01 -8.27 -44.13
CA MET A 1 45.09 -8.03 -42.68
C MET A 1 43.70 -8.25 -42.12
N GLN A 2 43.54 -9.28 -41.29
CA GLN A 2 42.29 -9.68 -40.64
C GLN A 2 41.91 -8.65 -39.57
N PRO A 3 40.62 -8.40 -39.30
CA PRO A 3 40.20 -7.71 -38.09
C PRO A 3 40.13 -8.69 -36.92
N ASP A 4 40.84 -8.36 -35.85
CA ASP A 4 40.91 -9.13 -34.62
C ASP A 4 39.55 -9.26 -33.93
N GLN A 5 39.21 -10.52 -33.65
CA GLN A 5 38.13 -10.91 -32.74
C GLN A 5 38.60 -10.67 -31.31
N HIS A 6 37.99 -9.71 -30.60
CA HIS A 6 37.95 -9.73 -29.12
C HIS A 6 36.55 -9.34 -28.67
N ASN A 7 35.78 -10.37 -28.30
CA ASN A 7 34.49 -10.28 -27.64
C ASN A 7 34.58 -11.21 -26.43
N ALA A 8 34.62 -10.69 -25.21
CA ALA A 8 34.18 -11.37 -23.99
C ALA A 8 34.34 -10.47 -22.75
N ASP A 9 33.39 -10.64 -21.83
CA ASP A 9 33.52 -10.40 -20.38
C ASP A 9 33.42 -8.98 -19.81
N HIS A 10 32.20 -8.43 -19.93
CA HIS A 10 31.62 -7.66 -18.82
C HIS A 10 30.28 -8.28 -18.39
N GLN A 11 30.35 -9.47 -17.78
CA GLN A 11 29.26 -10.02 -16.98
C GLN A 11 29.36 -9.44 -15.56
N HIS A 12 28.27 -8.83 -15.08
CA HIS A 12 28.11 -8.50 -13.67
C HIS A 12 28.19 -9.79 -12.83
N PRO A 13 28.98 -9.83 -11.75
CA PRO A 13 29.04 -10.99 -10.88
C PRO A 13 27.74 -11.08 -10.07
N GLY A 14 26.95 -12.15 -10.26
CA GLY A 14 25.98 -12.59 -9.25
C GLY A 14 24.54 -12.90 -9.67
N GLN A 15 24.17 -12.96 -10.94
CA GLN A 15 22.89 -13.55 -11.35
C GLN A 15 23.13 -14.87 -12.09
N GLN A 16 23.28 -15.95 -11.34
CA GLN A 16 23.15 -17.29 -11.91
C GLN A 16 21.73 -17.44 -12.49
N SER A 17 21.62 -17.85 -13.74
CA SER A 17 20.35 -18.26 -14.33
C SER A 17 19.74 -19.35 -13.46
N PRO A 18 18.45 -19.27 -13.08
CA PRO A 18 17.83 -20.24 -12.19
C PRO A 18 17.90 -21.64 -12.79
N ALA A 19 18.29 -22.63 -11.97
CA ALA A 19 18.46 -24.00 -12.41
C ALA A 19 17.10 -24.64 -12.74
N PRO A 20 17.04 -25.71 -13.56
CA PRO A 20 15.83 -26.49 -13.74
C PRO A 20 15.26 -26.93 -12.39
N GLY A 21 13.97 -26.67 -12.15
CA GLY A 21 13.32 -26.92 -10.86
C GLY A 21 13.30 -25.72 -9.89
N ASP A 22 14.13 -24.69 -10.10
CA ASP A 22 14.13 -23.47 -9.28
C ASP A 22 12.92 -22.57 -9.57
N TRP A 23 12.60 -21.70 -8.62
CA TRP A 23 11.57 -20.67 -8.80
C TRP A 23 12.17 -19.42 -9.42
N GLN A 24 11.72 -19.09 -10.63
CA GLN A 24 11.98 -17.80 -11.27
C GLN A 24 10.94 -16.77 -10.80
N VAL A 25 11.42 -15.62 -10.32
CA VAL A 25 10.57 -14.47 -9.97
C VAL A 25 10.68 -13.45 -11.08
N THR A 26 9.57 -13.21 -11.79
CA THR A 26 9.53 -12.24 -12.88
C THR A 26 8.56 -11.12 -12.55
N GLU A 27 8.95 -9.89 -12.86
CA GLU A 27 8.10 -8.71 -12.73
C GLU A 27 7.41 -8.43 -14.06
N VAL A 28 6.08 -8.36 -14.04
CA VAL A 28 5.28 -8.14 -15.25
C VAL A 28 4.19 -7.09 -15.00
N PRO A 29 3.72 -6.39 -16.04
CA PRO A 29 2.55 -5.53 -15.92
C PRO A 29 1.32 -6.31 -15.46
N ARG A 30 0.46 -5.69 -14.64
CA ARG A 30 -0.81 -6.30 -14.23
C ARG A 30 -1.68 -6.79 -15.41
N PRO A 31 -1.82 -6.07 -16.54
CA PRO A 31 -2.59 -6.58 -17.69
C PRO A 31 -2.07 -7.92 -18.22
N TYR A 32 -0.75 -8.15 -18.19
CA TYR A 32 -0.15 -9.42 -18.59
C TYR A 32 -0.55 -10.54 -17.63
N HIS A 33 -0.49 -10.31 -16.32
CA HIS A 33 -0.99 -11.27 -15.32
C HIS A 33 -2.51 -11.52 -15.50
N ASP A 34 -3.25 -10.47 -15.82
CA ASP A 34 -4.70 -10.54 -16.01
C ASP A 34 -5.13 -11.15 -17.36
N ALA A 35 -4.18 -11.44 -18.26
CA ALA A 35 -4.43 -12.20 -19.48
C ALA A 35 -4.51 -13.72 -19.24
N PHE A 36 -3.97 -14.23 -18.12
CA PHE A 36 -4.05 -15.66 -17.78
C PHE A 36 -5.43 -16.04 -17.24
N PRO A 37 -5.95 -17.26 -17.50
CA PRO A 37 -7.19 -17.76 -16.90
C PRO A 37 -7.21 -17.65 -15.36
N LYS A 38 -8.37 -17.33 -14.75
CA LYS A 38 -8.50 -17.08 -13.30
C LYS A 38 -8.09 -18.26 -12.41
N ASP A 39 -8.15 -19.47 -12.94
CA ASP A 39 -7.74 -20.75 -12.35
C ASP A 39 -6.22 -20.96 -12.34
N GLN A 40 -5.49 -20.28 -13.24
CA GLN A 40 -4.03 -20.36 -13.34
C GLN A 40 -3.31 -19.24 -12.59
N ARG A 41 -4.04 -18.25 -12.07
CA ARG A 41 -3.48 -17.17 -11.24
C ARG A 41 -3.28 -17.64 -9.79
N PRO A 42 -2.26 -17.14 -9.06
CA PRO A 42 -2.17 -17.33 -7.62
C PRO A 42 -3.45 -16.83 -6.94
N ARG A 43 -4.26 -17.75 -6.41
CA ARG A 43 -5.48 -17.42 -5.66
C ARG A 43 -5.14 -17.26 -4.18
N LEU A 44 -5.72 -16.26 -3.53
CA LEU A 44 -5.91 -16.36 -2.09
C LEU A 44 -6.77 -17.58 -1.83
N ARG A 45 -6.40 -18.34 -0.80
CA ARG A 45 -7.20 -19.43 -0.26
C ARG A 45 -7.65 -19.00 1.14
N PRO A 46 -8.64 -18.08 1.25
CA PRO A 46 -8.97 -17.44 2.53
C PRO A 46 -9.36 -18.45 3.60
N ALA A 47 -10.04 -19.53 3.18
CA ALA A 47 -10.50 -20.60 4.08
C ALA A 47 -9.37 -21.39 4.76
N TRP A 48 -8.15 -21.38 4.22
CA TRP A 48 -7.01 -22.16 4.71
C TRP A 48 -5.83 -21.29 5.16
N ASP A 49 -6.01 -19.98 5.17
CA ASP A 49 -4.95 -19.04 5.52
C ASP A 49 -5.09 -18.61 6.97
N VAL A 50 -4.17 -19.07 7.82
CA VAL A 50 -4.14 -18.73 9.25
C VAL A 50 -4.17 -17.20 9.47
N PHE A 51 -3.49 -16.43 8.62
CA PHE A 51 -3.46 -14.97 8.74
C PHE A 51 -4.85 -14.37 8.49
N THR A 52 -5.62 -14.95 7.57
CA THR A 52 -7.00 -14.50 7.30
C THR A 52 -7.90 -14.79 8.48
N TRP A 53 -7.83 -15.99 9.06
CA TRP A 53 -8.63 -16.34 10.25
C TRP A 53 -8.24 -15.50 11.46
N THR A 54 -6.94 -15.30 11.72
CA THR A 54 -6.47 -14.41 12.79
C THR A 54 -7.01 -12.99 12.60
N TYR A 55 -6.92 -12.45 11.38
CA TYR A 55 -7.48 -11.15 11.05
C TYR A 55 -8.99 -11.10 11.33
N ILE A 56 -9.77 -12.08 10.86
CA ILE A 56 -11.23 -12.13 11.03
C ILE A 56 -11.60 -12.19 12.50
N LEU A 57 -11.00 -13.10 13.28
CA LEU A 57 -11.34 -13.30 14.69
C LEU A 57 -11.05 -12.04 15.52
N LEU A 58 -9.89 -11.42 15.33
CA LEU A 58 -9.51 -10.20 16.06
C LEU A 58 -10.36 -9.00 15.61
N THR A 59 -10.67 -8.90 14.33
CA THR A 59 -11.57 -7.85 13.80
C THR A 59 -12.98 -8.00 14.36
N LEU A 60 -13.53 -9.22 14.44
CA LEU A 60 -14.86 -9.47 15.00
C LEU A 60 -14.90 -9.17 16.50
N GLY A 61 -13.87 -9.57 17.25
CA GLY A 61 -13.75 -9.20 18.67
C GLY A 61 -13.67 -7.68 18.86
N GLY A 62 -12.87 -7.01 18.02
CA GLY A 62 -12.74 -5.55 18.04
C GLY A 62 -14.01 -4.83 17.60
N LEU A 63 -14.75 -5.39 16.65
CA LEU A 63 -16.05 -4.86 16.25
C LEU A 63 -17.08 -4.98 17.38
N ALA A 64 -17.08 -6.10 18.11
CA ALA A 64 -17.95 -6.27 19.28
C ALA A 64 -17.61 -5.26 20.38
N LEU A 65 -16.31 -5.05 20.67
CA LEU A 65 -15.87 -4.02 21.62
C LEU A 65 -16.25 -2.61 21.14
N ALA A 66 -15.95 -2.28 19.89
CA ALA A 66 -16.32 -1.00 19.29
C ALA A 66 -17.83 -0.76 19.38
N ALA A 67 -18.65 -1.75 19.02
CA ALA A 67 -20.10 -1.66 19.14
C ALA A 67 -20.55 -1.45 20.58
N PHE A 68 -19.96 -2.17 21.54
CA PHE A 68 -20.26 -1.99 22.96
C PHE A 68 -19.97 -0.56 23.43
N VAL A 69 -18.79 -0.03 23.08
CA VAL A 69 -18.40 1.36 23.40
C VAL A 69 -19.34 2.37 22.74
N MET A 70 -19.65 2.18 21.45
CA MET A 70 -20.57 3.05 20.71
C MET A 70 -21.98 3.03 21.30
N ILE A 71 -22.48 1.87 21.73
CA ILE A 71 -23.78 1.76 22.42
C ILE A 71 -23.75 2.54 23.74
N GLY A 72 -22.67 2.45 24.51
CA GLY A 72 -22.47 3.27 25.71
C GLY A 72 -22.63 4.75 25.40
N TYR A 73 -21.98 5.22 24.32
CA TYR A 73 -22.08 6.61 23.91
C TYR A 73 -23.44 7.03 23.33
N LEU A 74 -24.22 6.10 22.75
CA LEU A 74 -25.60 6.36 22.35
C LEU A 74 -26.51 6.62 23.57
N VAL A 75 -26.18 6.05 24.73
CA VAL A 75 -26.88 6.31 26.00
C VAL A 75 -26.39 7.62 26.62
N PHE A 76 -25.07 7.81 26.70
CA PHE A 76 -24.44 9.03 27.21
C PHE A 76 -23.12 9.26 26.48
N PRO A 77 -22.96 10.32 25.66
CA PRO A 77 -23.66 11.60 25.70
C PRO A 77 -25.03 11.66 25.02
N GLY A 78 -25.39 10.65 24.23
CA GLY A 78 -26.65 10.59 23.50
C GLY A 78 -26.48 10.47 21.99
N PRO A 79 -27.55 10.11 21.26
CA PRO A 79 -27.47 9.74 19.85
C PRO A 79 -27.08 10.91 18.92
N ALA A 80 -27.45 12.15 19.26
CA ALA A 80 -27.18 13.31 18.42
C ALA A 80 -25.68 13.62 18.31
N VAL A 81 -24.96 13.58 19.44
CA VAL A 81 -23.50 13.80 19.51
C VAL A 81 -22.76 12.74 18.70
N ILE A 82 -23.16 11.48 18.87
CA ILE A 82 -22.55 10.37 18.15
C ILE A 82 -22.85 10.42 16.66
N ALA A 83 -24.09 10.70 16.26
CA ALA A 83 -24.46 10.83 14.86
C ALA A 83 -23.69 11.97 14.17
N LEU A 84 -23.57 13.13 14.83
CA LEU A 84 -22.78 14.26 14.32
C LEU A 84 -21.30 13.86 14.15
N SER A 85 -20.72 13.28 15.20
CA SER A 85 -19.31 12.90 15.20
C SER A 85 -18.99 11.82 14.17
N LEU A 86 -19.85 10.79 14.04
CA LEU A 86 -19.74 9.78 12.99
C LEU A 86 -19.91 10.37 11.58
N GLY A 87 -20.81 11.34 11.42
CA GLY A 87 -21.00 12.05 10.15
C GLY A 87 -19.74 12.79 9.71
N ILE A 88 -19.13 13.55 10.61
CA ILE A 88 -17.85 14.24 10.35
C ILE A 88 -16.74 13.22 10.07
N GLY A 89 -16.66 12.15 10.87
CA GLY A 89 -15.67 11.09 10.69
C GLY A 89 -15.79 10.37 9.34
N ALA A 90 -17.01 10.11 8.85
CA ALA A 90 -17.24 9.52 7.54
C ALA A 90 -16.77 10.44 6.40
N VAL A 91 -17.04 11.75 6.50
CA VAL A 91 -16.55 12.74 5.53
C VAL A 91 -15.03 12.82 5.56
N TYR A 92 -14.43 12.90 6.75
CA TYR A 92 -12.98 12.93 6.93
C TYR A 92 -12.33 11.69 6.32
N LEU A 93 -12.81 10.49 6.66
CA LEU A 93 -12.33 9.22 6.12
C LEU A 93 -12.39 9.21 4.59
N ALA A 94 -13.52 9.63 4.01
CA ALA A 94 -13.70 9.66 2.57
C ALA A 94 -12.71 10.61 1.88
N LEU A 95 -12.52 11.82 2.41
CA LEU A 95 -11.60 12.82 1.85
C LEU A 95 -10.15 12.36 1.93
N VAL A 96 -9.73 11.84 3.08
CA VAL A 96 -8.34 11.40 3.29
C VAL A 96 -8.04 10.15 2.47
N TRP A 97 -8.94 9.17 2.48
CA TRP A 97 -8.79 7.98 1.65
C TRP A 97 -8.77 8.34 0.16
N PHE A 98 -9.63 9.27 -0.28
CA PHE A 98 -9.60 9.79 -1.64
C PHE A 98 -8.23 10.40 -1.97
N GLY A 99 -7.68 11.26 -1.10
CA GLY A 99 -6.34 11.83 -1.27
C GLY A 99 -5.25 10.76 -1.41
N MET A 100 -5.25 9.77 -0.51
CA MET A 100 -4.32 8.63 -0.56
C MET A 100 -4.46 7.82 -1.86
N SER A 101 -5.70 7.63 -2.34
CA SER A 101 -5.97 6.88 -3.57
C SER A 101 -5.35 7.51 -4.82
N ARG A 102 -4.98 8.81 -4.75
CA ARG A 102 -4.30 9.53 -5.83
C ARG A 102 -2.79 9.30 -5.86
N LEU A 103 -2.21 8.74 -4.80
CA LEU A 103 -0.78 8.45 -4.74
C LEU A 103 -0.41 7.37 -5.76
N LEU A 104 0.75 7.54 -6.43
CA LEU A 104 1.25 6.55 -7.39
C LEU A 104 1.44 5.18 -6.72
N ILE A 105 1.95 5.18 -5.49
CA ILE A 105 2.20 3.98 -4.68
C ILE A 105 0.90 3.25 -4.29
N TYR A 106 -0.25 3.93 -4.31
CA TYR A 106 -1.56 3.32 -4.03
C TYR A 106 -2.11 2.56 -5.23
N ARG A 107 -1.76 2.97 -6.46
CA ARG A 107 -2.29 2.38 -7.69
C ARG A 107 -2.06 0.86 -7.70
N GLY A 108 -3.12 0.11 -8.02
CA GLY A 108 -3.11 -1.36 -8.00
C GLY A 108 -3.57 -1.98 -6.69
N THR A 109 -3.76 -1.20 -5.62
CA THR A 109 -4.35 -1.68 -4.36
C THR A 109 -5.80 -2.13 -4.58
N PRO A 110 -6.14 -3.39 -4.27
CA PRO A 110 -7.52 -3.87 -4.29
C PRO A 110 -8.37 -3.12 -3.24
N MET A 111 -9.58 -2.71 -3.63
CA MET A 111 -10.50 -2.02 -2.71
C MET A 111 -10.80 -2.82 -1.45
N LEU A 112 -10.89 -4.15 -1.55
CA LEU A 112 -11.13 -5.02 -0.41
C LEU A 112 -9.99 -4.97 0.62
N LEU A 113 -8.73 -4.94 0.17
CA LEU A 113 -7.57 -4.83 1.07
C LEU A 113 -7.50 -3.45 1.71
N ALA A 114 -7.81 -2.39 0.96
CA ALA A 114 -7.85 -1.04 1.51
C ALA A 114 -8.95 -0.89 2.56
N PHE A 115 -10.14 -1.43 2.29
CA PHE A 115 -11.24 -1.45 3.26
C PHE A 115 -10.89 -2.29 4.49
N ALA A 116 -10.28 -3.47 4.31
CA ALA A 116 -9.82 -4.30 5.41
C ALA A 116 -8.78 -3.59 6.30
N ALA A 117 -7.86 -2.81 5.71
CA ALA A 117 -6.92 -2.00 6.48
C ALA A 117 -7.63 -0.95 7.35
N ILE A 118 -8.58 -0.21 6.78
CA ILE A 118 -9.38 0.78 7.51
C ILE A 118 -10.19 0.11 8.63
N VAL A 119 -10.86 -1.00 8.33
CA VAL A 119 -11.65 -1.75 9.32
C VAL A 119 -10.76 -2.23 10.46
N TRP A 120 -9.58 -2.79 10.19
CA TRP A 120 -8.64 -3.17 11.24
C TRP A 120 -8.31 -2.00 12.17
N GLY A 121 -7.99 -0.83 11.60
CA GLY A 121 -7.69 0.37 12.38
C GLY A 121 -8.79 0.72 13.38
N GLY A 122 -10.04 0.75 12.95
CA GLY A 122 -11.17 1.10 13.82
C GLY A 122 -11.68 -0.04 14.72
N THR A 123 -11.11 -1.25 14.66
CA THR A 123 -11.64 -2.43 15.37
C THR A 123 -10.55 -3.31 15.97
N GLY A 124 -9.85 -4.12 15.17
CA GLY A 124 -8.82 -5.04 15.65
C GLY A 124 -7.67 -4.30 16.36
N ALA A 125 -7.27 -3.14 15.85
CA ALA A 125 -6.29 -2.30 16.51
C ALA A 125 -6.82 -1.69 17.81
N LEU A 126 -8.10 -1.33 17.87
CA LEU A 126 -8.76 -0.88 19.10
C LEU A 126 -8.80 -1.99 20.16
N LEU A 127 -9.16 -3.22 19.78
CA LEU A 127 -9.24 -4.36 20.70
C LEU A 127 -7.94 -4.58 21.47
N ILE A 128 -6.82 -4.45 20.77
CA ILE A 128 -5.48 -4.68 21.34
C ILE A 128 -4.95 -3.38 21.98
N GLY A 129 -5.28 -2.23 21.38
CA GLY A 129 -4.86 -0.90 21.85
C GLY A 129 -5.45 -0.53 23.20
N VAL A 130 -6.73 -0.88 23.43
CA VAL A 130 -7.40 -0.79 24.74
C VAL A 130 -6.88 -1.91 25.62
N SER A 131 -5.68 -1.71 26.17
CA SER A 131 -5.04 -2.68 27.04
C SER A 131 -5.60 -2.59 28.45
N PRO A 132 -5.98 -3.71 29.08
CA PRO A 132 -6.26 -3.75 30.52
C PRO A 132 -5.08 -3.27 31.38
N THR A 133 -3.86 -3.24 30.83
CA THR A 133 -2.66 -2.75 31.52
C THR A 133 -2.46 -1.24 31.41
N ALA A 134 -3.28 -0.51 30.64
CA ALA A 134 -3.09 0.93 30.41
C ALA A 134 -3.02 1.73 31.72
N GLY A 135 -3.97 1.51 32.65
CA GLY A 135 -3.98 2.18 33.95
C GLY A 135 -2.73 1.90 34.79
N HIS A 136 -2.30 0.64 34.86
CA HIS A 136 -1.08 0.25 35.59
C HIS A 136 0.19 0.88 35.01
N LEU A 137 0.24 1.09 33.69
CA LEU A 137 1.37 1.74 33.04
C LEU A 137 1.37 3.25 33.21
N MET A 138 0.19 3.87 33.32
CA MET A 138 0.06 5.26 33.72
C MET A 138 0.53 5.45 35.17
N GLU A 139 0.08 4.59 36.08
CA GLU A 139 0.52 4.58 37.49
C GLU A 139 2.04 4.39 37.61
N LEU A 140 2.61 3.45 36.84
CA LEU A 140 4.06 3.25 36.79
C LEU A 140 4.81 4.53 36.39
N ALA A 141 4.29 5.32 35.45
CA ALA A 141 4.92 6.60 35.07
C ALA A 141 4.96 7.59 36.24
N HIS A 142 3.89 7.64 37.04
CA HIS A 142 3.84 8.45 38.25
C HIS A 142 4.83 7.96 39.30
N ASP A 143 4.90 6.65 39.53
CA ASP A 143 5.81 6.05 40.52
C ASP A 143 7.29 6.23 40.15
N LEU A 144 7.61 6.24 38.86
CA LEU A 144 8.95 6.51 38.34
C LEU A 144 9.32 8.01 38.34
N GLY A 145 8.42 8.89 38.77
CA GLY A 145 8.65 10.33 38.81
C GLY A 145 8.68 11.00 37.43
N VAL A 146 8.00 10.39 36.44
CA VAL A 146 7.88 10.89 35.06
C VAL A 146 6.41 10.94 34.62
N PRO A 147 5.54 11.65 35.34
CA PRO A 147 4.10 11.69 35.05
C PRO A 147 3.77 12.21 33.65
N GLU A 148 4.67 12.95 33.02
CA GLU A 148 4.53 13.55 31.69
C GLU A 148 4.39 12.51 30.58
N ILE A 149 4.93 11.30 30.78
CA ILE A 149 4.85 10.18 29.82
C ILE A 149 3.71 9.20 30.12
N SER A 150 2.89 9.44 31.14
CA SER A 150 1.83 8.52 31.58
C SER A 150 0.89 8.12 30.43
N MET A 151 0.35 9.08 29.68
CA MET A 151 -0.50 8.84 28.52
C MET A 151 0.24 8.15 27.35
N SER A 152 1.56 8.32 27.27
CA SER A 152 2.39 7.64 26.28
C SER A 152 2.56 6.16 26.60
N LEU A 153 2.77 5.83 27.88
CA LEU A 153 2.85 4.45 28.34
C LEU A 153 1.49 3.77 28.41
N GLY A 154 0.41 4.51 28.68
CA GLY A 154 -0.94 3.97 28.77
C GLY A 154 -1.51 3.52 27.42
N GLY A 155 -1.28 4.29 26.35
CA GLY A 155 -1.90 4.04 25.04
C GLY A 155 -0.93 3.85 23.88
N ALA A 156 0.04 4.75 23.71
CA ALA A 156 0.80 4.83 22.45
C ALA A 156 1.53 3.52 22.09
N TYR A 157 2.11 2.82 23.08
CA TYR A 157 2.87 1.59 22.79
C TYR A 157 1.98 0.43 22.33
N THR A 158 0.83 0.20 22.98
CA THR A 158 -0.10 -0.88 22.60
C THR A 158 -0.74 -0.60 21.27
N GLU A 159 -1.12 0.66 21.04
CA GLU A 159 -1.77 1.07 19.81
C GLU A 159 -0.89 0.93 18.58
N GLU A 160 0.37 1.38 18.62
CA GLU A 160 1.28 1.25 17.47
C GLU A 160 1.63 -0.21 17.18
N LEU A 161 1.77 -1.05 18.22
CA LEU A 161 1.95 -2.49 18.05
C LEU A 161 0.73 -3.15 17.42
N ALA A 162 -0.47 -2.77 17.86
CA ALA A 162 -1.73 -3.29 17.33
C ALA A 162 -1.96 -2.91 15.86
N LYS A 163 -1.65 -1.66 15.50
CA LYS A 163 -1.70 -1.17 14.11
C LYS A 163 -0.65 -1.89 13.25
N GLY A 164 0.58 -2.01 13.75
CA GLY A 164 1.66 -2.75 13.10
C GLY A 164 1.33 -4.22 12.83
N LEU A 165 0.70 -4.91 13.79
CA LEU A 165 0.21 -6.28 13.60
C LEU A 165 -0.80 -6.38 12.46
N GLY A 166 -1.76 -5.44 12.39
CA GLY A 166 -2.72 -5.37 11.28
C GLY A 166 -2.05 -5.21 9.93
N VAL A 167 -1.10 -4.29 9.83
CA VAL A 167 -0.31 -4.10 8.61
C VAL A 167 0.36 -5.40 8.21
N TRP A 168 1.06 -6.05 9.14
CA TRP A 168 1.73 -7.31 8.85
C TRP A 168 0.74 -8.39 8.38
N LEU A 169 -0.35 -8.63 9.11
CA LEU A 169 -1.40 -9.59 8.72
C LEU A 169 -1.93 -9.31 7.32
N LEU A 170 -2.24 -8.06 7.01
CA LEU A 170 -2.78 -7.67 5.70
C LEU A 170 -1.75 -7.79 4.58
N LEU A 171 -0.46 -7.56 4.84
CA LEU A 171 0.60 -7.85 3.87
C LEU A 171 0.73 -9.36 3.61
N GLN A 172 0.55 -10.18 4.64
CA GLN A 172 0.55 -11.64 4.50
C GLN A 172 -0.69 -12.12 3.74
N ILE A 173 -1.88 -11.60 4.04
CA ILE A 173 -3.13 -11.92 3.32
C ILE A 173 -3.03 -11.41 1.87
N GLY A 174 -2.58 -10.18 1.67
CA GLY A 174 -2.53 -9.49 0.39
C GLY A 174 -1.29 -9.77 -0.44
N ARG A 175 -0.41 -10.71 -0.04
CA ARG A 175 0.98 -10.89 -0.56
C ARG A 175 1.13 -10.97 -2.08
N THR A 176 0.07 -11.33 -2.80
CA THR A 176 0.03 -11.40 -4.25
C THR A 176 -0.15 -10.02 -4.90
N TRP A 177 -0.99 -9.15 -4.33
CA TRP A 177 -1.19 -7.77 -4.79
C TRP A 177 -0.24 -6.78 -4.12
N TRP A 178 -0.01 -6.96 -2.82
CA TRP A 178 0.90 -6.18 -2.02
C TRP A 178 2.23 -6.91 -1.87
N ASN A 179 3.13 -6.72 -2.83
CA ASN A 179 4.41 -7.42 -2.93
C ASN A 179 5.62 -6.48 -3.08
N ARG A 180 5.53 -5.28 -2.51
CA ARG A 180 6.54 -4.21 -2.61
C ARG A 180 6.65 -3.49 -1.28
N PRO A 181 7.82 -2.92 -0.94
CA PRO A 181 8.00 -2.23 0.34
C PRO A 181 6.98 -1.13 0.61
N TRP A 182 6.64 -0.34 -0.41
CA TRP A 182 5.67 0.76 -0.28
C TRP A 182 4.22 0.31 -0.08
N HIS A 183 3.89 -0.96 -0.33
CA HIS A 183 2.56 -1.47 0.03
C HIS A 183 2.40 -1.57 1.55
N GLY A 184 3.48 -1.77 2.30
CA GLY A 184 3.44 -1.67 3.77
C GLY A 184 3.17 -0.24 4.23
N LEU A 185 3.75 0.76 3.56
CA LEU A 185 3.46 2.18 3.80
C LEU A 185 1.98 2.51 3.52
N VAL A 186 1.43 2.05 2.39
CA VAL A 186 0.01 2.23 2.05
C VAL A 186 -0.90 1.54 3.06
N ALA A 187 -0.61 0.28 3.42
CA ALA A 187 -1.38 -0.45 4.42
C ALA A 187 -1.34 0.26 5.78
N GLY A 188 -0.17 0.72 6.21
CA GLY A 188 0.02 1.49 7.44
C GLY A 188 -0.80 2.77 7.48
N MET A 189 -0.75 3.57 6.41
CA MET A 189 -1.55 4.80 6.32
C MET A 189 -3.07 4.53 6.40
N LEU A 190 -3.55 3.44 5.78
CA LEU A 190 -4.97 3.08 5.81
C LEU A 190 -5.42 2.51 7.16
N VAL A 191 -4.58 1.69 7.81
CA VAL A 191 -4.82 1.25 9.19
C VAL A 191 -4.86 2.44 10.13
N GLY A 192 -3.89 3.36 10.00
CA GLY A 192 -3.83 4.60 10.76
C GLY A 192 -5.10 5.44 10.58
N LEU A 193 -5.57 5.60 9.33
CA LEU A 193 -6.80 6.34 9.04
C LEU A 193 -8.04 5.75 9.73
N GLY A 194 -8.20 4.43 9.69
CA GLY A 194 -9.30 3.77 10.37
C GLY A 194 -9.28 3.96 11.88
N PHE A 195 -8.09 3.87 12.49
CA PHE A 195 -7.89 4.12 13.90
C PHE A 195 -8.17 5.58 14.26
N GLU A 196 -7.64 6.52 13.48
CA GLU A 196 -7.81 7.96 13.67
C GLU A 196 -9.28 8.38 13.68
N VAL A 197 -10.06 7.88 12.73
CA VAL A 197 -11.49 8.19 12.64
C VAL A 197 -12.23 7.69 13.88
N PHE A 198 -11.97 6.45 14.29
CA PHE A 198 -12.61 5.89 15.48
C PHE A 198 -12.23 6.68 16.72
N GLU A 199 -10.94 6.94 16.92
CA GLU A 199 -10.44 7.66 18.09
C GLU A 199 -10.99 9.10 18.16
N ASN A 200 -11.01 9.81 17.03
CA ASN A 200 -11.57 11.16 16.95
C ASN A 200 -13.07 11.17 17.33
N VAL A 201 -13.83 10.15 16.90
CA VAL A 201 -15.24 10.03 17.27
C VAL A 201 -15.40 9.88 18.78
N MET A 202 -14.56 9.06 19.42
CA MET A 202 -14.57 8.83 20.86
C MET A 202 -14.17 10.07 21.65
N TYR A 203 -13.11 10.77 21.26
CA TYR A 203 -12.73 12.03 21.90
C TYR A 203 -13.81 13.09 21.77
N ALA A 204 -14.40 13.23 20.58
CA ALA A 204 -15.49 14.18 20.38
C ALA A 204 -16.70 13.84 21.25
N ALA A 205 -17.06 12.56 21.37
CA ALA A 205 -18.15 12.12 22.25
C ALA A 205 -17.87 12.36 23.73
N MET A 206 -16.65 12.06 24.18
CA MET A 206 -16.24 12.19 25.58
C MET A 206 -16.15 13.66 26.01
N LEU A 207 -15.59 14.52 25.17
CA LEU A 207 -15.30 15.92 25.53
C LEU A 207 -16.45 16.88 25.17
N ALA A 208 -17.41 16.45 24.33
CA ALA A 208 -18.58 17.25 24.01
C ALA A 208 -19.38 17.67 25.24
N VAL A 209 -19.65 16.74 26.16
CA VAL A 209 -20.56 16.95 27.31
C VAL A 209 -20.00 17.86 28.40
N ILE A 210 -18.69 18.10 28.39
CA ILE A 210 -18.05 19.02 29.34
C ILE A 210 -17.81 20.39 28.72
N HIS A 211 -18.19 20.59 27.46
CA HIS A 211 -17.99 21.86 26.78
C HIS A 211 -18.98 22.91 27.31
N PRO A 212 -18.51 24.12 27.70
CA PRO A 212 -19.34 25.09 28.42
C PRO A 212 -20.48 25.71 27.60
N ALA A 213 -20.40 25.67 26.27
CA ALA A 213 -21.41 26.30 25.40
C ALA A 213 -22.52 25.33 24.95
N SER A 214 -22.13 24.18 24.40
CA SER A 214 -23.02 23.13 23.92
C SER A 214 -22.22 21.89 23.53
N ASP A 215 -22.87 20.72 23.54
CA ASP A 215 -22.28 19.47 23.05
C ASP A 215 -21.87 19.57 21.57
N VAL A 216 -22.66 20.27 20.74
CA VAL A 216 -22.35 20.48 19.32
C VAL A 216 -21.05 21.25 19.16
N SER A 217 -20.89 22.35 19.90
CA SER A 217 -19.63 23.12 19.90
C SER A 217 -18.46 22.25 20.36
N GLY A 218 -18.65 21.44 21.40
CA GLY A 218 -17.61 20.52 21.88
C GLY A 218 -17.19 19.49 20.83
N VAL A 219 -18.14 18.89 20.10
CA VAL A 219 -17.83 18.00 18.97
C VAL A 219 -17.01 18.73 17.91
N LEU A 220 -17.45 19.92 17.49
CA LEU A 220 -16.79 20.69 16.45
C LEU A 220 -15.37 21.11 16.84
N ASP A 221 -15.18 21.61 18.06
CA ASP A 221 -13.88 22.06 18.56
C ASP A 221 -12.88 20.91 18.62
N ILE A 222 -13.31 19.72 19.05
CA ILE A 222 -12.46 18.53 19.06
C ILE A 222 -12.11 18.09 17.63
N TRP A 223 -13.07 18.04 16.72
CA TRP A 223 -12.79 17.71 15.33
C TRP A 223 -11.83 18.72 14.68
N ILE A 224 -12.01 20.02 14.93
CA ILE A 224 -11.10 21.06 14.43
C ILE A 224 -9.70 20.88 15.03
N MET A 225 -9.58 20.72 16.35
CA MET A 225 -8.31 20.48 17.03
C MET A 225 -7.57 19.29 16.40
N ARG A 226 -8.28 18.17 16.22
CA ARG A 226 -7.68 16.91 15.80
C ARG A 226 -7.49 16.76 14.30
N THR A 227 -8.18 17.53 13.46
CA THR A 227 -8.03 17.44 11.99
C THR A 227 -7.33 18.62 11.36
N VAL A 228 -7.32 19.78 12.01
CA VAL A 228 -6.65 20.99 11.51
C VAL A 228 -5.31 21.20 12.21
N PHE A 229 -5.27 21.05 13.54
CA PHE A 229 -4.05 21.29 14.32
C PHE A 229 -3.21 20.03 14.56
N GLY A 230 -3.84 18.84 14.56
CA GLY A 230 -3.16 17.53 14.59
C GLY A 230 -3.48 16.63 13.39
N PRO A 231 -3.35 17.08 12.13
CA PRO A 231 -3.83 16.31 10.98
C PRO A 231 -3.03 15.01 10.80
N PHE A 232 -3.72 13.92 10.48
CA PHE A 232 -3.13 12.67 9.98
C PHE A 232 -2.15 11.98 10.95
N MET A 233 -2.26 12.18 12.26
CA MET A 233 -1.26 11.68 13.20
C MET A 233 -1.09 10.16 13.12
N HIS A 234 -2.19 9.43 13.25
CA HIS A 234 -2.16 7.97 13.22
C HIS A 234 -1.82 7.47 11.83
N VAL A 235 -2.27 8.16 10.79
CA VAL A 235 -1.85 7.91 9.40
C VAL A 235 -0.34 8.01 9.25
N ILE A 236 0.29 9.04 9.82
CA ILE A 236 1.74 9.28 9.76
C ILE A 236 2.47 8.18 10.54
N PHE A 237 2.11 7.95 11.80
CA PHE A 237 2.81 7.01 12.67
C PHE A 237 2.68 5.58 12.13
N SER A 238 1.46 5.14 11.83
CA SER A 238 1.20 3.81 11.27
C SER A 238 1.80 3.65 9.88
N GLY A 239 1.84 4.72 9.08
CA GLY A 239 2.52 4.73 7.78
C GLY A 239 4.02 4.46 7.89
N LEU A 240 4.69 5.06 8.88
CA LEU A 240 6.11 4.80 9.17
C LEU A 240 6.32 3.34 9.63
N VAL A 241 5.55 2.87 10.60
CA VAL A 241 5.59 1.48 11.08
C VAL A 241 5.39 0.51 9.91
N GLY A 242 4.36 0.76 9.10
CA GLY A 242 4.03 -0.04 7.94
C GLY A 242 5.12 -0.02 6.86
N TYR A 243 5.80 1.11 6.65
CA TYR A 243 6.95 1.17 5.74
C TYR A 243 8.09 0.25 6.20
N GLY A 244 8.44 0.26 7.48
CA GLY A 244 9.46 -0.64 8.04
C GLY A 244 9.10 -2.11 7.86
N ILE A 245 7.85 -2.48 8.17
CA ILE A 245 7.34 -3.85 7.96
C ILE A 245 7.40 -4.20 6.46
N GLY A 246 6.93 -3.32 5.58
CA GLY A 246 6.94 -3.54 4.14
C GLY A 246 8.34 -3.77 3.58
N VAL A 247 9.32 -2.96 3.98
CA VAL A 247 10.74 -3.14 3.62
C VAL A 247 11.26 -4.47 4.17
N ALA A 248 10.94 -4.80 5.42
CA ALA A 248 11.39 -6.02 6.05
C ALA A 248 10.78 -7.29 5.45
N VAL A 249 9.57 -7.23 4.89
CA VAL A 249 8.91 -8.37 4.22
C VAL A 249 9.38 -8.47 2.76
N PHE A 250 9.27 -7.39 1.97
CA PHE A 250 9.45 -7.42 0.52
C PHE A 250 10.81 -6.93 0.01
N GLY A 251 11.66 -6.36 0.87
CA GLY A 251 12.99 -5.92 0.48
C GLY A 251 13.86 -7.08 -0.03
N ARG A 252 14.46 -6.93 -1.21
CA ARG A 252 15.37 -7.93 -1.79
C ARG A 252 16.79 -7.74 -1.26
N GLY A 253 17.52 -8.85 -1.08
CA GLY A 253 18.93 -8.82 -0.65
C GLY A 253 19.17 -8.34 0.78
N LEU A 254 18.12 -8.16 1.60
CA LEU A 254 18.26 -7.78 3.01
C LEU A 254 18.55 -9.01 3.88
N SER A 255 19.63 -8.92 4.66
CA SER A 255 19.93 -9.88 5.73
C SER A 255 18.86 -9.84 6.84
N ARG A 256 18.76 -10.91 7.64
CA ARG A 256 17.82 -10.97 8.78
C ARG A 256 18.00 -9.78 9.74
N THR A 257 19.24 -9.44 10.05
CA THR A 257 19.58 -8.28 10.90
C THR A 257 19.09 -6.96 10.32
N ARG A 258 19.26 -6.74 9.00
CA ARG A 258 18.77 -5.51 8.35
C ARG A 258 17.24 -5.44 8.35
N ARG A 259 16.55 -6.57 8.15
CA ARG A 259 15.08 -6.63 8.23
C ARG A 259 14.61 -6.27 9.64
N LEU A 260 15.23 -6.84 10.67
CA LEU A 260 14.93 -6.50 12.05
C LEU A 260 15.22 -5.01 12.35
N GLY A 261 16.34 -4.49 11.84
CA GLY A 261 16.69 -3.08 11.98
C GLY A 261 15.64 -2.13 11.39
N TRP A 262 15.05 -2.46 10.23
CA TRP A 262 13.94 -1.69 9.66
C TRP A 262 12.67 -1.74 10.51
N ILE A 263 12.30 -2.92 11.01
CA ILE A 263 11.13 -3.08 11.89
C ILE A 263 11.33 -2.25 13.16
N LEU A 264 12.48 -2.39 13.82
CA LEU A 264 12.76 -1.68 15.07
C LEU A 264 12.88 -0.18 14.87
N CYS A 265 13.56 0.29 13.83
CA CYS A 265 13.76 1.72 13.59
C CYS A 265 12.44 2.43 13.23
N CYS A 266 11.68 1.88 12.29
CA CYS A 266 10.40 2.47 11.91
C CYS A 266 9.31 2.26 12.98
N GLY A 267 9.32 1.12 13.67
CA GLY A 267 8.46 0.83 14.82
C GLY A 267 8.71 1.84 15.95
N PHE A 268 9.97 2.04 16.31
CA PHE A 268 10.37 3.05 17.28
C PHE A 268 9.99 4.45 16.83
N ALA A 269 10.19 4.81 15.56
CA ALA A 269 9.80 6.13 15.06
C ALA A 269 8.29 6.37 15.21
N GLY A 270 7.45 5.40 14.83
CA GLY A 270 5.99 5.51 15.02
C GLY A 270 5.61 5.70 16.48
N PHE A 271 6.13 4.84 17.37
CA PHE A 271 5.92 4.97 18.81
C PHE A 271 6.43 6.29 19.39
N PHE A 272 7.63 6.71 19.02
CA PHE A 272 8.28 7.91 19.55
C PHE A 272 7.47 9.16 19.25
N PHE A 273 7.05 9.36 17.99
CA PHE A 273 6.26 10.55 17.65
C PHE A 273 4.86 10.52 18.24
N HIS A 274 4.26 9.34 18.39
CA HIS A 274 3.01 9.18 19.11
C HIS A 274 3.18 9.51 20.60
N ALA A 275 4.23 9.00 21.24
CA ALA A 275 4.55 9.34 22.62
C ALA A 275 4.79 10.86 22.78
N CYS A 276 5.52 11.50 21.86
CA CYS A 276 5.68 12.95 21.87
C CYS A 276 4.34 13.70 21.80
N TRP A 277 3.37 13.20 21.03
CA TRP A 277 2.03 13.78 21.01
C TRP A 277 1.27 13.59 22.32
N ASN A 278 1.51 12.49 23.02
CA ASN A 278 0.86 12.20 24.30
C ASN A 278 1.60 12.81 25.50
N LEU A 279 2.70 13.53 25.28
CA LEU A 279 3.40 14.24 26.35
C LEU A 279 2.51 15.32 26.96
N ILE A 280 2.44 15.35 28.29
CA ILE A 280 1.76 16.39 29.04
C ILE A 280 2.80 17.43 29.47
N MET A 281 2.72 18.63 28.90
CA MET A 281 3.62 19.74 29.23
C MET A 281 2.98 20.68 30.25
N ASP A 282 3.84 21.32 31.03
CA ASP A 282 3.55 22.28 32.10
C ASP A 282 3.07 23.65 31.59
N SER A 283 3.29 23.97 30.32
CA SER A 283 2.79 25.20 29.70
C SER A 283 2.20 24.95 28.31
N VAL A 284 1.22 25.79 27.94
CA VAL A 284 0.61 25.78 26.60
C VAL A 284 1.66 26.00 25.51
N ALA A 285 2.62 26.91 25.73
CA ALA A 285 3.69 27.18 24.77
C ALA A 285 4.59 25.96 24.55
N ALA A 286 4.97 25.25 25.62
CA ALA A 286 5.72 24.00 25.52
C ALA A 286 4.91 22.91 24.81
N GLN A 287 3.62 22.76 25.14
CA GLN A 287 2.74 21.78 24.50
C GLN A 287 2.64 22.00 22.98
N LEU A 288 2.37 23.24 22.56
CA LEU A 288 2.29 23.60 21.15
C LEU A 288 3.63 23.41 20.43
N THR A 289 4.75 23.68 21.12
CA THR A 289 6.09 23.44 20.57
C THR A 289 6.34 21.96 20.32
N VAL A 290 6.03 21.10 21.30
CA VAL A 290 6.16 19.65 21.15
C VAL A 290 5.28 19.14 20.02
N TYR A 291 4.04 19.60 19.92
CA TYR A 291 3.13 19.26 18.82
C TYR A 291 3.70 19.64 17.47
N ALA A 292 4.09 20.90 17.30
CA ALA A 292 4.61 21.41 16.02
C ALA A 292 5.89 20.68 15.59
N VAL A 293 6.84 20.48 16.51
CA VAL A 293 8.12 19.84 16.22
C VAL A 293 7.95 18.36 15.92
N SER A 294 7.23 17.63 16.77
CA SER A 294 7.05 16.17 16.61
C SER A 294 6.24 15.85 15.35
N TRP A 295 5.14 16.57 15.11
CA TRP A 295 4.33 16.40 13.90
C TRP A 295 5.13 16.70 12.64
N SER A 296 5.86 17.84 12.60
CA SER A 296 6.63 18.23 11.42
C SER A 296 7.73 17.21 11.09
N ALA A 297 8.43 16.71 12.12
CA ALA A 297 9.45 15.69 11.95
C ALA A 297 8.87 14.36 11.45
N ALA A 298 7.76 13.90 12.05
CA ALA A 298 7.07 12.68 11.63
C ALA A 298 6.54 12.78 10.19
N ALA A 299 5.90 13.91 9.86
CA ALA A 299 5.41 14.20 8.52
C ALA A 299 6.54 14.26 7.49
N ALA A 300 7.68 14.88 7.82
CA ALA A 300 8.85 14.90 6.94
C ALA A 300 9.39 13.49 6.65
N LEU A 301 9.42 12.61 7.65
CA LEU A 301 9.82 11.21 7.47
C LEU A 301 8.82 10.45 6.59
N LEU A 302 7.52 10.60 6.82
CA LEU A 302 6.49 9.96 6.01
C LEU A 302 6.57 10.44 4.56
N VAL A 303 6.64 11.76 4.33
CA VAL A 303 6.78 12.36 3.00
C VAL A 303 8.05 11.83 2.32
N THR A 304 9.15 11.72 3.06
CA THR A 304 10.39 11.13 2.53
C THR A 304 10.18 9.68 2.09
N ALA A 305 9.49 8.86 2.89
CA ALA A 305 9.15 7.48 2.55
C ALA A 305 8.24 7.41 1.32
N ILE A 306 7.22 8.27 1.22
CA ILE A 306 6.32 8.38 0.06
C ILE A 306 7.10 8.78 -1.19
N VAL A 307 7.96 9.79 -1.10
CA VAL A 307 8.77 10.29 -2.24
C VAL A 307 9.75 9.24 -2.72
N ARG A 308 10.46 8.55 -1.80
CA ARG A 308 11.37 7.44 -2.16
C ARG A 308 10.61 6.32 -2.85
N SER A 309 9.53 5.86 -2.24
CA SER A 309 8.64 4.83 -2.80
C SER A 309 8.08 5.21 -4.17
N THR A 310 7.70 6.47 -4.34
CA THR A 310 7.20 6.99 -5.63
C THR A 310 8.31 7.04 -6.67
N ARG A 311 9.54 7.42 -6.31
CA ARG A 311 10.70 7.39 -7.22
C ARG A 311 11.02 5.97 -7.68
N GLU A 312 10.88 4.97 -6.81
CA GLU A 312 11.03 3.56 -7.15
C GLU A 312 9.92 3.06 -8.08
N ALA A 313 8.68 3.51 -7.90
CA ALA A 313 7.54 3.11 -8.73
C ALA A 313 7.51 3.79 -10.12
N ARG A 314 8.11 4.98 -10.26
CA ARG A 314 8.04 5.83 -11.47
C ARG A 314 8.56 5.17 -12.76
N PRO A 315 9.72 4.48 -12.80
CA PRO A 315 10.22 3.87 -14.03
C PRO A 315 9.21 2.90 -14.65
N ALA A 316 8.64 2.01 -13.84
CA ALA A 316 7.60 1.08 -14.29
C ALA A 316 6.32 1.79 -14.74
N ALA A 317 5.94 2.88 -14.07
CA ALA A 317 4.77 3.66 -14.45
C ALA A 317 4.93 4.38 -15.80
N ARG A 318 6.14 4.86 -16.14
CA ARG A 318 6.42 5.57 -17.39
C ARG A 318 6.28 4.68 -18.62
N VAL A 319 6.63 3.40 -18.51
CA VAL A 319 6.55 2.43 -19.61
C VAL A 319 5.20 1.69 -19.65
N GLY A 320 4.19 2.16 -18.92
CA GLY A 320 2.86 1.52 -18.86
C GLY A 320 2.84 0.16 -18.15
N ALA A 321 3.93 -0.24 -17.49
CA ALA A 321 4.05 -1.53 -16.81
C ALA A 321 3.47 -1.52 -15.39
N TYR A 322 2.91 -0.41 -14.92
CA TYR A 322 2.39 -0.24 -13.57
C TYR A 322 0.86 -0.42 -13.51
N PRO A 323 0.30 -1.09 -12.49
CA PRO A 323 0.98 -1.70 -11.35
C PRO A 323 1.70 -2.98 -11.74
N VAL A 324 2.91 -3.15 -11.18
CA VAL A 324 3.76 -4.31 -11.43
C VAL A 324 3.34 -5.45 -10.50
N VAL A 325 3.14 -6.64 -11.07
CA VAL A 325 2.84 -7.87 -10.32
C VAL A 325 4.05 -8.79 -10.40
N SER A 326 4.35 -9.49 -9.31
CA SER A 326 5.41 -10.50 -9.27
C SER A 326 4.81 -11.86 -9.54
N ILE A 327 5.32 -12.56 -10.55
CA ILE A 327 4.94 -13.94 -10.87
C ILE A 327 6.06 -14.87 -10.41
N TYR A 328 5.67 -15.94 -9.73
CA TYR A 328 6.55 -17.05 -9.38
C TYR A 328 6.31 -18.17 -10.40
N ARG A 329 7.30 -18.46 -11.22
CA ARG A 329 7.25 -19.55 -12.19
C ARG A 329 8.30 -20.59 -11.81
N LYS A 330 7.91 -21.86 -11.69
CA LYS A 330 8.89 -22.95 -11.57
C LYS A 330 9.54 -23.14 -12.94
N VAL A 331 10.87 -23.10 -13.00
CA VAL A 331 11.62 -23.39 -14.23
C VAL A 331 11.34 -24.84 -14.62
N PRO A 332 10.79 -25.10 -15.82
CA PRO A 332 10.49 -26.45 -16.26
C PRO A 332 11.76 -27.31 -16.23
N GLU A 333 11.67 -28.52 -15.69
CA GLU A 333 12.74 -29.50 -15.91
C GLU A 333 12.77 -29.86 -17.40
N PRO A 334 13.95 -29.87 -18.05
CA PRO A 334 14.06 -30.42 -19.38
C PRO A 334 13.58 -31.87 -19.31
N LEU A 335 12.56 -32.20 -20.11
CA LEU A 335 12.08 -33.56 -20.22
C LEU A 335 13.29 -34.46 -20.54
N PRO A 336 13.53 -35.53 -19.78
CA PRO A 336 14.48 -36.54 -20.20
C PRO A 336 14.03 -37.00 -21.58
N ILE A 337 14.88 -36.82 -22.59
CA ILE A 337 14.69 -37.52 -23.86
C ILE A 337 14.93 -38.99 -23.56
N GLY A 338 13.92 -39.65 -23.01
CA GLY A 338 13.92 -41.08 -22.80
C GLY A 338 13.96 -41.73 -24.17
N HIS A 339 14.97 -42.56 -24.40
CA HIS A 339 15.00 -43.47 -25.53
C HIS A 339 13.65 -44.19 -25.63
N LEU A 340 12.87 -43.89 -26.66
CA LEU A 340 11.68 -44.66 -27.00
C LEU A 340 12.12 -46.10 -27.25
N PRO A 341 11.69 -47.09 -26.44
CA PRO A 341 12.03 -48.47 -26.69
C PRO A 341 11.18 -48.97 -27.85
N GLY A 342 11.84 -49.37 -28.94
CA GLY A 342 11.26 -50.26 -29.94
C GLY A 342 10.70 -49.59 -31.20
N LEU A 343 11.58 -49.39 -32.18
CA LEU A 343 11.26 -49.68 -33.59
C LEU A 343 12.50 -50.35 -34.22
N PRO A 344 12.44 -51.63 -34.62
CA PRO A 344 13.55 -52.28 -35.30
C PRO A 344 13.64 -51.77 -36.73
N GLY A 345 14.80 -51.20 -37.05
CA GLY A 345 15.25 -50.96 -38.43
C GLY A 345 14.87 -49.61 -39.00
N GLN A 346 15.71 -48.59 -38.80
CA GLN A 346 16.07 -47.66 -39.88
C GLN A 346 17.55 -47.26 -39.75
N PRO A 347 18.32 -47.27 -40.85
CA PRO A 347 19.72 -46.87 -40.83
C PRO A 347 19.83 -45.35 -40.61
N ALA A 348 20.88 -44.96 -39.90
CA ALA A 348 21.20 -43.57 -39.61
C ALA A 348 21.27 -42.74 -40.90
N GLN A 349 20.26 -41.90 -41.13
CA GLN A 349 20.35 -40.82 -42.11
C GLN A 349 20.83 -39.55 -41.41
N GLN A 350 22.12 -39.30 -41.54
CA GLN A 350 22.69 -37.97 -41.51
C GLN A 350 22.08 -37.12 -42.63
N GLY A 351 21.61 -35.93 -42.29
CA GLY A 351 21.40 -34.84 -43.23
C GLY A 351 20.00 -34.70 -43.80
N TRP A 352 19.11 -34.01 -43.08
CA TRP A 352 18.20 -33.04 -43.69
C TRP A 352 17.75 -31.99 -42.67
N GLN A 353 17.89 -30.73 -43.06
CA GLN A 353 17.34 -29.56 -42.39
C GLN A 353 15.81 -29.62 -42.49
N GLY A 354 15.11 -29.60 -41.35
CA GLY A 354 13.65 -29.58 -41.31
C GLY A 354 13.18 -29.43 -39.88
N GLN A 355 12.31 -28.45 -39.64
CA GLN A 355 11.81 -27.99 -38.35
C GLN A 355 11.45 -29.13 -37.36
N PRO A 356 11.79 -29.03 -36.05
CA PRO A 356 11.20 -29.91 -35.07
C PRO A 356 9.73 -29.49 -34.88
N ALA A 357 8.84 -30.42 -35.22
CA ALA A 357 7.40 -30.32 -35.01
C ALA A 357 7.09 -29.89 -33.56
N GLN A 358 6.42 -28.74 -33.45
CA GLN A 358 5.77 -28.29 -32.23
C GLN A 358 4.63 -29.26 -31.86
N GLN A 359 4.92 -30.27 -31.05
CA GLN A 359 3.86 -31.03 -30.36
C GLN A 359 3.41 -30.26 -29.11
N SER A 360 2.41 -29.42 -29.37
CA SER A 360 1.34 -28.90 -28.52
C SER A 360 1.23 -29.45 -27.08
N TRP A 361 2.01 -28.86 -26.17
CA TRP A 361 1.59 -28.61 -24.77
C TRP A 361 2.19 -27.28 -24.29
N GLN A 362 1.85 -26.21 -25.00
CA GLN A 362 2.03 -24.85 -24.50
C GLN A 362 0.75 -24.11 -24.88
N ALA A 363 -0.14 -23.89 -23.91
CA ALA A 363 -1.01 -22.74 -24.01
C ALA A 363 -0.08 -21.53 -23.93
N ALA A 364 0.40 -21.06 -25.09
CA ALA A 364 1.04 -19.76 -25.19
C ALA A 364 0.05 -18.75 -24.60
N PRO A 365 0.50 -17.79 -23.77
CA PRO A 365 -0.37 -16.74 -23.31
C PRO A 365 -1.02 -16.07 -24.54
N PRO A 366 -2.31 -15.69 -24.48
CA PRO A 366 -2.92 -14.96 -25.58
C PRO A 366 -2.06 -13.74 -25.86
N GLN A 367 -1.57 -13.62 -27.10
CA GLN A 367 -0.81 -12.45 -27.50
C GLN A 367 -1.73 -11.23 -27.34
N PRO A 368 -1.29 -10.16 -26.64
CA PRO A 368 -2.03 -8.92 -26.64
C PRO A 368 -2.19 -8.47 -28.10
N GLN A 369 -3.41 -8.15 -28.51
CA GLN A 369 -3.65 -7.50 -29.79
C GLN A 369 -2.69 -6.32 -29.91
N ALA A 370 -1.86 -6.36 -30.95
CA ALA A 370 -0.67 -5.55 -31.10
C ALA A 370 -1.00 -4.04 -31.05
N GLY A 371 -0.68 -3.41 -29.93
CA GLY A 371 -0.16 -2.06 -29.90
C GLY A 371 1.32 -2.18 -29.54
N HIS A 372 2.19 -1.83 -30.50
CA HIS A 372 3.64 -1.98 -30.46
C HIS A 372 4.29 -2.01 -29.06
N LEU A 373 4.75 -3.19 -28.63
CA LEU A 373 5.76 -3.32 -27.59
C LEU A 373 7.13 -3.03 -28.24
N PRO A 374 7.92 -2.07 -27.75
CA PRO A 374 9.28 -1.87 -28.26
C PRO A 374 10.15 -3.05 -27.81
N GLU A 375 10.76 -3.74 -28.76
CA GLU A 375 11.86 -4.68 -28.52
C GLU A 375 13.08 -3.90 -28.01
N SER A 376 13.20 -3.70 -26.69
CA SER A 376 14.47 -3.35 -26.05
C SER A 376 14.38 -3.47 -24.52
N PHE A 377 14.17 -4.68 -24.02
CA PHE A 377 14.65 -5.03 -22.68
C PHE A 377 16.02 -5.67 -22.80
N GLY A 378 17.04 -4.83 -23.04
CA GLY A 378 18.43 -5.29 -23.12
C GLY A 378 19.41 -4.21 -23.59
N ARG A 379 19.97 -3.48 -22.61
CA ARG A 379 21.23 -2.69 -22.59
C ARG A 379 21.06 -1.19 -22.28
N PRO A 380 21.90 -0.61 -21.39
CA PRO A 380 22.01 0.83 -21.20
C PRO A 380 23.03 1.41 -22.19
N HIS A 381 22.61 2.38 -23.03
CA HIS A 381 23.55 3.25 -23.73
C HIS A 381 23.73 4.55 -22.93
N ARG A 382 24.96 4.79 -22.45
CA ARG A 382 25.47 6.14 -22.22
C ARG A 382 25.95 6.68 -23.56
N ASP A 383 25.80 7.99 -23.72
CA ASP A 383 26.23 8.82 -24.85
C ASP A 383 25.19 8.97 -25.98
N ALA A 384 24.22 9.84 -25.73
CA ALA A 384 23.44 10.49 -26.79
C ALA A 384 23.29 11.98 -26.46
N HIS A 385 23.90 12.82 -27.29
CA HIS A 385 23.73 14.27 -27.31
C HIS A 385 22.25 14.67 -27.52
N PRO A 386 21.82 15.85 -27.04
CA PRO A 386 20.42 16.28 -27.19
C PRO A 386 20.07 16.47 -28.68
N PRO A 387 18.91 16.01 -29.15
CA PRO A 387 18.49 16.26 -30.53
C PRO A 387 18.14 17.74 -30.74
N GLU A 388 18.62 18.29 -31.85
CA GLU A 388 18.34 19.64 -32.34
C GLU A 388 16.84 19.85 -32.61
N ARG A 389 16.39 21.10 -32.42
CA ARG A 389 14.99 21.52 -32.66
C ARG A 389 14.64 21.41 -34.15
N PRO A 390 13.48 20.86 -34.54
CA PRO A 390 12.98 21.02 -35.89
C PRO A 390 12.50 22.46 -36.10
N THR A 391 13.13 23.15 -37.05
CA THR A 391 12.61 24.35 -37.69
C THR A 391 11.52 23.96 -38.69
N THR A 392 10.42 24.72 -38.69
CA THR A 392 9.29 24.74 -39.65
C THR A 392 8.07 23.86 -39.33
N TRP A 393 6.91 24.53 -39.24
CA TRP A 393 5.57 23.97 -39.13
C TRP A 393 4.97 23.83 -40.54
N PRO A 394 4.31 22.71 -40.89
CA PRO A 394 3.38 22.69 -42.01
C PRO A 394 1.97 23.04 -41.52
N SER A 395 1.44 24.14 -42.05
CA SER A 395 0.01 24.41 -42.10
C SER A 395 -0.67 23.41 -43.03
N GLU A 396 -1.75 22.77 -42.59
CA GLU A 396 -2.96 22.53 -43.39
C GLU A 396 -4.03 21.79 -42.58
N ARG A 397 -5.26 22.32 -42.63
CA ARG A 397 -6.48 21.69 -42.12
C ARG A 397 -7.01 20.69 -43.16
N PRO A 398 -7.75 19.67 -42.71
CA PRO A 398 -8.92 19.24 -43.47
C PRO A 398 -10.21 19.51 -42.69
N THR A 399 -11.10 20.20 -43.39
CA THR A 399 -12.50 20.46 -43.11
C THR A 399 -13.38 19.21 -43.16
N THR A 400 -14.58 19.35 -42.60
CA THR A 400 -15.81 18.55 -42.75
C THR A 400 -15.94 17.29 -41.89
N TRP A 401 -16.66 17.41 -40.77
CA TRP A 401 -17.77 16.51 -40.44
C TRP A 401 -18.96 17.32 -39.91
N ARG A 402 -20.10 17.05 -40.54
CA ARG A 402 -21.37 17.75 -40.52
C ARG A 402 -22.15 17.37 -39.26
N SER A 403 -22.71 18.36 -38.56
CA SER A 403 -23.64 18.20 -37.45
C SER A 403 -25.07 17.97 -37.98
N GLU A 404 -25.68 16.84 -37.65
CA GLU A 404 -27.12 16.68 -37.70
C GLU A 404 -27.66 16.91 -36.29
N ASN A 405 -28.12 18.14 -36.04
CA ASN A 405 -29.11 18.41 -35.00
C ASN A 405 -30.27 19.14 -35.70
N PRO A 406 -31.40 18.45 -35.97
CA PRO A 406 -32.58 19.07 -36.52
C PRO A 406 -33.37 19.65 -35.36
N ASN A 407 -33.20 20.95 -35.10
CA ASN A 407 -34.17 21.87 -34.47
C ASN A 407 -33.48 23.23 -34.28
N ASP A 408 -33.31 23.93 -35.40
CA ASP A 408 -33.04 25.37 -35.42
C ASP A 408 -34.38 26.13 -35.18
N PRO A 409 -34.37 27.27 -34.47
CA PRO A 409 -35.55 28.05 -34.16
C PRO A 409 -35.86 29.12 -35.24
N GLU A 410 -36.93 29.90 -34.99
CA GLU A 410 -37.43 31.05 -35.79
C GLU A 410 -38.36 30.63 -36.95
N GLU A 411 -39.55 31.19 -37.16
CA GLU A 411 -40.10 32.51 -36.83
C GLU A 411 -41.64 32.44 -37.04
N PHE A 412 -42.40 33.36 -36.42
CA PHE A 412 -43.76 33.87 -36.75
C PHE A 412 -44.62 34.07 -35.48
N GLY A 413 -44.70 35.32 -35.00
CA GLY A 413 -45.78 35.78 -34.12
C GLY A 413 -47.04 36.17 -34.93
N PRO A 414 -47.94 37.02 -34.41
CA PRO A 414 -48.49 37.16 -33.06
C PRO A 414 -50.03 36.90 -33.06
N ARG A 415 -50.59 36.44 -31.93
CA ARG A 415 -51.93 36.78 -31.40
C ARG A 415 -52.19 36.06 -30.08
#